data_AF-A0A8S0PE11-F1
#
_entry.id   AF-A0A8S0PE11-F1
#
_cell.length_a   1.000
_cell.length_b   1.000
_cell.length_c   1.000
_cell.angle_alpha   90.00
_cell.angle_beta   90.00
_cell.angle_gamma   90.00
#
_symmetry.space_group_name_H-M   'P 1'
#
loop_
_entity.id
_entity.type
_entity.pdbx_description
1 polymer ?
#
loop_
_entity_poly.entity_id
_entity_poly.type
_entity_poly.pdbx_seq_one_letter_code
_entity_poly.pdbx_strand_id
1 'polypeptide(L)'
;MPCTGILGQPNTFIFFGEDGSAAYYFDFWQKQWLPPLLIQIPAHLLSVRWNKAHVHISLRSFAATKSELARVQKKKRRLNEVCLERFQQYSQTFIQSWILQGKVLVDEKVVSKCGTPIFDKAVLEIGAEVPKCVCKAGHNLEAVIEQLEIDVAGKVELDLGLSTGGFTDCLLQFGASFVYGVDVDMEIPK
;
A
#
# COMPACT_ATOMS: atom_id res chain seq x y z
N MET A 1 15.33 17.51 -9.39
CA MET A 1 15.57 16.25 -8.67
C MET A 1 14.72 16.30 -7.42
N PRO A 2 13.62 15.54 -7.31
CA PRO A 2 12.91 15.42 -6.05
C PRO A 2 13.63 14.35 -5.22
N CYS A 3 14.54 14.79 -4.35
CA CYS A 3 15.20 13.89 -3.41
C CYS A 3 14.47 14.00 -2.07
N THR A 4 13.87 12.90 -1.60
CA THR A 4 13.24 12.87 -0.28
C THR A 4 14.28 12.53 0.79
N GLY A 5 14.44 13.40 1.77
CA GLY A 5 15.54 13.37 2.75
C GLY A 5 15.05 13.25 4.19
N ILE A 6 15.70 12.40 5.01
CA ILE A 6 15.41 12.27 6.45
C ILE A 6 16.66 12.52 7.29
N LEU A 7 16.51 13.23 8.42
CA LEU A 7 17.59 13.61 9.34
C LEU A 7 17.51 12.87 10.69
N GLY A 8 18.31 11.80 10.89
CA GLY A 8 18.37 11.04 12.16
C GLY A 8 19.79 10.72 12.66
N GLN A 9 20.10 11.09 13.92
CA GLN A 9 21.43 11.13 14.62
C GLN A 9 22.43 12.15 13.97
N PRO A 10 23.41 12.74 14.70
CA PRO A 10 23.81 14.13 14.47
C PRO A 10 24.40 14.34 13.07
N ASN A 11 23.58 14.94 12.21
CA ASN A 11 23.91 15.47 10.88
C ASN A 11 24.05 14.45 9.73
N THR A 12 23.35 13.31 9.80
CA THR A 12 23.24 12.38 8.65
C THR A 12 21.93 12.60 7.90
N PHE A 13 22.01 12.84 6.58
CA PHE A 13 20.85 12.83 5.69
C PHE A 13 20.75 11.52 4.94
N ILE A 14 19.57 10.92 4.97
CA ILE A 14 19.23 9.73 4.18
C ILE A 14 18.43 10.18 2.98
N PHE A 15 18.95 9.98 1.77
CA PHE A 15 18.24 10.26 0.53
C PHE A 15 17.79 8.95 -0.12
N PHE A 16 16.52 8.86 -0.47
CA PHE A 16 15.99 7.73 -1.23
C PHE A 16 15.94 8.05 -2.73
N GLY A 17 16.41 7.11 -3.56
CA GLY A 17 16.23 7.19 -5.02
C GLY A 17 14.75 7.06 -5.43
N GLU A 18 14.38 7.57 -6.60
CA GLU A 18 12.98 7.62 -7.09
C GLU A 18 12.28 6.25 -7.13
N ASP A 19 13.03 5.17 -7.33
CA ASP A 19 12.52 3.79 -7.35
C ASP A 19 12.54 3.11 -5.96
N GLY A 20 13.06 3.79 -4.94
CA GLY A 20 13.23 3.29 -3.57
C GLY A 20 14.25 2.15 -3.43
N SER A 21 15.07 1.88 -4.47
CA SER A 21 16.02 0.76 -4.48
C SER A 21 17.38 1.10 -3.84
N ALA A 22 17.65 2.38 -3.62
CA ALA A 22 18.89 2.87 -3.05
C ALA A 22 18.63 3.96 -2.01
N ALA A 23 19.29 3.84 -0.86
CA ALA A 23 19.43 4.92 0.11
C ALA A 23 20.88 5.43 0.09
N TYR A 24 21.04 6.73 0.00
CA TYR A 24 22.34 7.41 0.05
C TYR A 24 22.47 8.14 1.39
N TYR A 25 23.66 8.05 1.98
CA TYR A 25 23.98 8.69 3.25
C TYR A 25 24.94 9.84 3.01
N PHE A 26 24.58 11.01 3.52
CA PHE A 26 25.46 12.16 3.55
C PHE A 26 25.80 12.52 5.00
N ASP A 27 27.08 12.36 5.35
CA ASP A 27 27.62 12.82 6.63
C ASP A 27 28.12 14.27 6.45
N PHE A 28 27.44 15.21 7.09
CA PHE A 28 27.77 16.63 6.97
C PHE A 28 29.12 17.00 7.62
N TRP A 29 29.56 16.28 8.65
CA TRP A 29 30.83 16.57 9.34
C TRP A 29 32.03 16.14 8.53
N GLN A 30 31.93 14.98 7.87
CA GLN A 30 32.98 14.45 7.03
C GLN A 30 32.95 15.02 5.60
N LYS A 31 31.87 15.73 5.23
CA LYS A 31 31.62 16.27 3.88
C LYS A 31 31.78 15.20 2.79
N GLN A 32 31.45 13.95 3.13
CA GLN A 32 31.62 12.82 2.23
C GLN A 32 30.33 12.04 2.11
N TRP A 33 30.10 11.57 0.89
CA TRP A 33 29.11 10.52 0.64
C TRP A 33 29.67 9.22 1.19
N LEU A 34 28.95 8.58 2.10
CA LEU A 34 29.28 7.21 2.45
C LEU A 34 28.92 6.32 1.25
N PRO A 35 29.73 5.28 0.96
CA PRO A 35 29.47 4.41 -0.18
C PRO A 35 28.05 3.84 -0.08
N PRO A 36 27.30 3.77 -1.20
CA PRO A 36 25.94 3.24 -1.18
C PRO A 36 25.99 1.81 -0.64
N LEU A 37 25.30 1.57 0.47
CA LEU A 37 24.91 0.22 0.82
C LEU A 37 23.86 -0.16 -0.22
N LEU A 38 24.25 -1.02 -1.16
CA LEU A 38 23.32 -1.66 -2.09
C LEU A 38 22.26 -2.37 -1.24
N ILE A 39 21.08 -1.76 -1.12
CA ILE A 39 19.92 -2.37 -0.49
C ILE A 39 19.49 -3.50 -1.44
N GLN A 40 20.06 -4.69 -1.26
CA GLN A 40 19.51 -5.88 -1.87
C GLN A 40 18.20 -6.20 -1.16
N ILE A 41 17.11 -5.60 -1.65
CA ILE A 41 15.76 -6.09 -1.36
C ILE A 41 15.75 -7.55 -1.86
N PRO A 42 15.61 -8.55 -0.99
CA PRO A 42 15.74 -9.92 -1.42
C PRO A 42 14.61 -10.26 -2.39
N ALA A 43 14.97 -10.66 -3.60
CA ALA A 43 14.07 -10.86 -4.76
C ALA A 43 12.98 -11.94 -4.57
N HIS A 44 12.90 -12.60 -3.40
CA HIS A 44 11.91 -13.62 -3.12
C HIS A 44 10.54 -13.07 -2.70
N LEU A 45 10.40 -11.75 -2.49
CA LEU A 45 9.11 -11.08 -2.24
C LEU A 45 8.38 -10.61 -3.51
N LEU A 46 8.92 -10.92 -4.70
CA LEU A 46 8.26 -10.64 -5.99
C LEU A 46 8.08 -11.94 -6.77
N SER A 47 6.95 -12.62 -6.56
CA SER A 47 6.46 -13.60 -7.53
C SER A 47 5.00 -13.34 -7.87
N VAL A 48 4.78 -12.38 -8.78
CA VAL A 48 3.51 -12.27 -9.49
C VAL A 48 3.69 -12.99 -10.83
N ARG A 49 3.17 -14.22 -10.93
CA ARG A 49 3.02 -14.92 -12.20
C ARG A 49 1.85 -14.32 -12.97
N TRP A 50 2.12 -13.78 -14.16
CA TRP A 50 1.09 -13.40 -15.13
C TRP A 50 0.70 -14.62 -15.96
N ASN A 51 -0.56 -15.06 -15.88
CA ASN A 51 -1.15 -15.98 -16.85
C ASN A 51 -1.81 -15.17 -17.98
N LYS A 52 -1.39 -15.41 -19.23
CA LYS A 52 -2.06 -14.91 -20.43
C LYS A 52 -3.36 -15.67 -20.63
N ALA A 53 -4.50 -15.01 -20.43
CA ALA A 53 -5.78 -15.54 -20.87
C ALA A 53 -6.01 -15.16 -22.34
N HIS A 54 -5.96 -16.14 -23.24
CA HIS A 54 -6.49 -16.00 -24.59
C HIS A 54 -8.02 -15.92 -24.52
N VAL A 55 -8.58 -14.79 -24.94
CA VAL A 55 -10.04 -14.64 -25.10
C VAL A 55 -10.39 -14.99 -26.54
N HIS A 56 -10.96 -16.18 -26.73
CA HIS A 56 -11.63 -16.52 -27.98
C HIS A 56 -13.10 -16.08 -27.85
N ILE A 57 -13.48 -15.03 -28.57
CA ILE A 57 -14.88 -14.61 -28.68
C ILE A 57 -15.56 -15.55 -29.68
N SER A 58 -16.53 -16.33 -29.21
CA SER A 58 -17.54 -16.93 -30.07
C SER A 58 -18.90 -16.29 -29.74
N LEU A 59 -19.37 -15.48 -30.68
CA LEU A 59 -20.77 -15.08 -30.77
C LEU A 59 -21.58 -16.27 -31.24
N ARG A 60 -22.54 -16.74 -30.43
CA ARG A 60 -23.79 -17.33 -30.92
C ARG A 60 -24.96 -16.98 -30.02
N SER A 61 -25.97 -16.41 -30.67
CA SER A 61 -27.35 -16.19 -30.25
C SER A 61 -28.08 -17.52 -29.97
N PHE A 62 -29.12 -17.48 -29.14
CA PHE A 62 -30.53 -17.79 -29.46
C PHE A 62 -31.37 -17.97 -28.18
N ALA A 63 -32.67 -17.77 -28.36
CA ALA A 63 -33.69 -17.46 -27.35
C ALA A 63 -34.30 -18.68 -26.61
N ALA A 64 -35.17 -18.35 -25.65
CA ALA A 64 -36.23 -19.15 -24.98
C ALA A 64 -35.75 -20.05 -23.82
N THR A 65 -36.46 -20.25 -22.70
CA THR A 65 -37.89 -20.15 -22.35
C THR A 65 -38.08 -19.81 -20.86
N LYS A 66 -39.26 -19.27 -20.52
CA LYS A 66 -39.79 -19.07 -19.16
C LYS A 66 -39.85 -20.40 -18.40
N SER A 67 -39.34 -20.44 -17.16
CA SER A 67 -39.89 -21.32 -16.12
C SER A 67 -39.79 -20.64 -14.75
N GLU A 68 -40.96 -20.50 -14.11
CA GLU A 68 -41.15 -20.03 -12.75
C GLU A 68 -40.54 -21.03 -11.75
N LEU A 69 -39.43 -20.62 -11.15
CA LEU A 69 -39.12 -20.98 -9.77
C LEU A 69 -39.02 -19.66 -9.04
N ALA A 70 -39.88 -19.47 -8.04
CA ALA A 70 -39.90 -18.31 -7.17
C ALA A 70 -38.52 -18.10 -6.54
N ARG A 71 -37.65 -17.39 -7.25
CA ARG A 71 -36.40 -16.89 -6.71
C ARG A 71 -36.80 -15.76 -5.80
N VAL A 72 -36.78 -16.00 -4.49
CA VAL A 72 -36.52 -14.95 -3.51
C VAL A 72 -35.43 -14.10 -4.15
N GLN A 73 -35.77 -12.87 -4.55
CA GLN A 73 -34.81 -11.99 -5.22
C GLN A 73 -33.71 -11.77 -4.19
N LYS A 74 -32.65 -12.57 -4.28
CA LYS A 74 -31.48 -12.40 -3.43
C LYS A 74 -30.93 -11.05 -3.84
N LYS A 75 -31.17 -10.04 -3.00
CA LYS A 75 -30.70 -8.68 -3.22
C LYS A 75 -29.18 -8.78 -3.40
N LYS A 76 -28.72 -8.54 -4.63
CA LYS A 76 -27.30 -8.52 -4.94
C LYS A 76 -26.78 -7.13 -4.64
N ARG A 77 -25.68 -7.05 -3.92
CA ARG A 77 -25.05 -5.80 -3.48
C ARG A 77 -23.58 -5.80 -3.86
N ARG A 78 -22.96 -4.63 -3.94
CA ARG A 78 -21.55 -4.55 -4.34
C ARG A 78 -20.67 -5.09 -3.22
N LEU A 79 -19.65 -5.88 -3.57
CA LEU A 79 -18.71 -6.46 -2.63
C LEU A 79 -18.13 -5.42 -1.66
N ASN A 80 -17.69 -4.26 -2.18
CA ASN A 80 -17.12 -3.21 -1.35
C ASN A 80 -18.10 -2.66 -0.29
N GLU A 81 -19.38 -2.51 -0.63
CA GLU A 81 -20.41 -2.02 0.30
C GLU A 81 -20.67 -3.03 1.41
N VAL A 82 -20.81 -4.31 1.04
CA VAL A 82 -21.04 -5.39 2.02
C VAL A 82 -19.81 -5.56 2.92
N CYS A 83 -18.60 -5.45 2.37
CA CYS A 83 -17.38 -5.49 3.17
C CYS A 83 -17.30 -4.31 4.15
N LEU A 84 -17.65 -3.10 3.73
CA LEU A 84 -17.64 -1.92 4.62
C LEU A 84 -18.62 -2.04 5.77
N GLU A 85 -19.80 -2.62 5.52
CA GLU A 85 -20.82 -2.81 6.55
C GLU A 85 -20.46 -3.91 7.55
N ARG A 86 -19.80 -4.99 7.09
CA ARG A 86 -19.44 -6.13 7.94
C ARG A 86 -18.10 -5.97 8.65
N PHE A 87 -17.16 -5.24 8.05
CA PHE A 87 -15.80 -5.04 8.55
C PHE A 87 -15.56 -3.55 8.83
N GLN A 88 -16.39 -2.97 9.70
CA GLN A 88 -16.39 -1.53 10.03
C GLN A 88 -15.09 -1.06 10.68
N GLN A 89 -14.28 -1.98 11.21
CA GLN A 89 -12.95 -1.67 11.74
C GLN A 89 -11.94 -1.24 10.67
N TYR A 90 -12.22 -1.47 9.38
CA TYR A 90 -11.31 -1.12 8.28
C TYR A 90 -11.85 0.02 7.44
N SER A 91 -10.93 0.86 6.95
CA SER A 91 -11.28 1.95 6.05
C SER A 91 -11.68 1.42 4.66
N GLN A 92 -12.42 2.25 3.93
CA GLN A 92 -12.77 1.99 2.53
C GLN A 92 -11.53 1.73 1.67
N THR A 93 -10.46 2.48 1.89
CA THR A 93 -9.20 2.34 1.16
C THR A 93 -8.56 0.97 1.38
N PHE A 94 -8.54 0.47 2.63
CA PHE A 94 -8.02 -0.87 2.92
C PHE A 94 -8.85 -1.96 2.25
N ILE A 95 -10.17 -1.92 2.40
CA ILE A 95 -11.06 -2.91 1.81
C ILE A 95 -10.92 -2.94 0.29
N GLN A 96 -10.88 -1.78 -0.37
CA GLN A 96 -10.68 -1.70 -1.82
C GLN A 96 -9.32 -2.27 -2.25
N SER A 97 -8.26 -1.90 -1.53
CA SER A 97 -6.89 -2.38 -1.79
C SER A 97 -6.82 -3.90 -1.66
N TRP A 98 -7.38 -4.48 -0.60
CA TRP A 98 -7.37 -5.92 -0.38
C TRP A 98 -8.20 -6.70 -1.38
N ILE A 99 -9.34 -6.15 -1.81
CA ILE A 99 -10.09 -6.72 -2.93
C ILE A 99 -9.21 -6.73 -4.18
N LEU A 100 -8.60 -5.61 -4.56
CA LEU A 100 -7.73 -5.53 -5.75
C LEU A 100 -6.53 -6.49 -5.68
N GLN A 101 -5.97 -6.69 -4.49
CA GLN A 101 -4.88 -7.64 -4.23
C GLN A 101 -5.33 -9.11 -4.21
N GLY A 102 -6.63 -9.40 -4.35
CA GLY A 102 -7.17 -10.75 -4.29
C GLY A 102 -7.13 -11.38 -2.90
N LYS A 103 -7.08 -10.57 -1.84
CA LYS A 103 -7.05 -11.02 -0.44
C LYS A 103 -8.45 -11.19 0.18
N VAL A 104 -9.50 -11.00 -0.61
CA VAL A 104 -10.89 -11.15 -0.20
C VAL A 104 -11.51 -12.34 -0.92
N LEU A 105 -12.05 -13.28 -0.14
CA LEU A 105 -12.77 -14.45 -0.62
C LEU A 105 -14.27 -14.27 -0.43
N VAL A 106 -15.04 -14.68 -1.44
CA VAL A 106 -16.50 -14.74 -1.44
C VAL A 106 -16.88 -16.18 -1.75
N ASP A 107 -17.51 -16.88 -0.80
CA ASP A 107 -17.86 -18.30 -0.93
C ASP A 107 -16.64 -19.13 -1.43
N GLU A 108 -15.50 -19.01 -0.74
CA GLU A 108 -14.22 -19.67 -1.03
C GLU A 108 -13.53 -19.27 -2.35
N LYS A 109 -14.05 -18.27 -3.07
CA LYS A 109 -13.48 -17.79 -4.34
C LYS A 109 -12.88 -16.41 -4.19
N VAL A 110 -11.66 -16.23 -4.68
CA VAL A 110 -11.00 -14.93 -4.75
C VAL A 110 -11.75 -14.01 -5.70
N VAL A 111 -12.13 -12.82 -5.21
CA VAL A 111 -12.78 -11.79 -6.02
C VAL A 111 -11.93 -10.53 -6.01
N SER A 112 -11.44 -10.13 -7.20
CA SER A 112 -10.52 -8.99 -7.35
C SER A 112 -11.16 -7.67 -7.77
N LYS A 113 -12.49 -7.62 -7.87
CA LYS A 113 -13.23 -6.44 -8.35
C LYS A 113 -14.22 -5.94 -7.31
N CYS A 114 -14.01 -4.71 -6.83
CA CYS A 114 -14.83 -4.06 -5.80
C CYS A 114 -16.33 -3.97 -6.15
N GLY A 115 -16.64 -3.75 -7.43
CA GLY A 115 -18.03 -3.66 -7.92
C GLY A 115 -18.71 -5.00 -8.18
N THR A 116 -18.10 -6.13 -7.82
CA THR A 116 -18.70 -7.45 -8.06
C THR A 116 -20.00 -7.59 -7.27
N PRO A 117 -21.12 -7.91 -7.92
CA PRO A 117 -22.39 -8.11 -7.23
C PRO A 117 -22.36 -9.45 -6.49
N ILE A 118 -22.45 -9.41 -5.17
CA ILE A 118 -22.48 -10.58 -4.29
C ILE A 118 -23.83 -10.71 -3.60
N PHE A 119 -24.13 -11.92 -3.11
CA PHE A 119 -25.32 -12.13 -2.30
C PHE A 119 -25.11 -11.58 -0.89
N ASP A 120 -26.15 -10.97 -0.33
CA ASP A 120 -26.12 -10.40 1.02
C ASP A 120 -25.83 -11.42 2.13
N LYS A 121 -25.98 -12.72 1.85
CA LYS A 121 -25.65 -13.83 2.75
C LYS A 121 -24.40 -14.63 2.34
N ALA A 122 -23.61 -14.13 1.38
CA ALA A 122 -22.37 -14.79 0.99
C ALA A 122 -21.39 -14.82 2.17
N VAL A 123 -20.59 -15.89 2.26
CA VAL A 123 -19.52 -16.01 3.23
C VAL A 123 -18.35 -15.14 2.76
N LEU A 124 -17.85 -14.27 3.64
CA LEU A 124 -16.77 -13.34 3.33
C LEU A 124 -15.60 -13.57 4.27
N GLU A 125 -14.41 -13.71 3.70
CA GLU A 125 -13.16 -13.86 4.43
C GLU A 125 -12.13 -12.86 3.88
N ILE A 126 -11.42 -12.19 4.78
CA ILE A 126 -10.34 -11.24 4.45
C ILE A 126 -9.06 -11.81 5.03
N GLY A 127 -8.18 -12.31 4.17
CA GLY A 127 -6.86 -12.84 4.53
C GLY A 127 -5.77 -11.77 4.49
N ALA A 128 -6.10 -10.53 4.85
CA ALA A 128 -5.21 -9.39 4.73
C ALA A 128 -4.89 -8.78 6.10
N GLU A 129 -3.66 -8.34 6.26
CA GLU A 129 -3.20 -7.59 7.42
C GLU A 129 -3.21 -6.09 7.12
N VAL A 130 -3.44 -5.30 8.17
CA VAL A 130 -3.31 -3.84 8.10
C VAL A 130 -1.80 -3.54 8.06
N PRO A 131 -1.31 -2.88 7.00
CA PRO A 131 0.09 -2.50 6.92
C PRO A 131 0.42 -1.51 8.04
N LYS A 132 1.64 -1.61 8.59
CA LYS A 132 2.14 -0.67 9.59
C LYS A 132 2.23 0.74 9.05
N CYS A 133 2.78 0.90 7.84
CA CYS A 133 2.97 2.21 7.21
C CYS A 133 1.85 2.52 6.21
N VAL A 134 1.47 3.80 6.10
CA VAL A 134 0.45 4.28 5.16
C VAL A 134 0.80 4.09 3.67
N CYS A 135 2.07 3.96 3.31
CA CYS A 135 2.49 3.69 1.94
C CYS A 135 3.78 2.85 1.85
N LYS A 136 4.09 2.37 0.63
CA LYS A 136 5.28 1.54 0.36
C LYS A 136 6.59 2.25 0.75
N ALA A 137 6.66 3.57 0.63
CA ALA A 137 7.84 4.32 1.03
C ALA A 137 8.14 4.15 2.53
N GLY A 138 7.12 4.18 3.40
CA GLY A 138 7.31 3.94 4.84
C GLY A 138 8.01 2.61 5.14
N HIS A 139 7.64 1.53 4.43
CA HIS A 139 8.34 0.24 4.55
C HIS A 139 9.80 0.27 4.09
N ASN A 140 10.14 1.12 3.11
CA ASN A 140 11.54 1.29 2.71
C ASN A 140 12.35 1.96 3.82
N LEU A 141 11.75 2.95 4.51
CA LEU A 141 12.40 3.60 5.64
C LEU A 141 12.50 2.67 6.85
N GLU A 142 11.45 1.91 7.18
CA GLU A 142 11.46 0.87 8.22
C GLU A 142 12.64 -0.08 8.00
N ALA A 143 12.81 -0.60 6.79
CA ALA A 143 13.92 -1.48 6.45
C ALA A 143 15.30 -0.82 6.64
N VAL A 144 15.44 0.48 6.32
CA VAL A 144 16.69 1.22 6.52
C VAL A 144 16.98 1.45 8.00
N ILE A 145 15.99 1.87 8.78
CA ILE A 145 16.12 2.09 10.23
C ILE A 145 16.54 0.80 10.92
N GLU A 146 15.91 -0.33 10.57
CA GLU A 146 16.22 -1.64 11.14
C GLU A 146 17.61 -2.15 10.72
N GLN A 147 17.96 -2.06 9.43
CA GLN A 147 19.24 -2.57 8.92
C GLN A 147 20.45 -1.77 9.39
N LEU A 148 20.28 -0.47 9.61
CA LEU A 148 21.35 0.42 10.03
C LEU A 148 21.30 0.77 11.52
N GLU A 149 20.36 0.19 12.26
CA GLU A 149 20.19 0.41 13.69
C GLU A 149 20.09 1.92 14.03
N ILE A 150 19.35 2.67 13.20
CA ILE A 150 19.20 4.12 13.39
C ILE A 150 18.22 4.36 14.52
N ASP A 151 18.74 4.81 15.65
CA ASP A 151 17.89 5.25 16.75
C ASP A 151 17.23 6.60 16.39
N VAL A 152 15.91 6.64 16.26
CA VAL A 152 15.11 7.88 16.08
C VAL A 152 14.24 8.18 17.31
N ALA A 153 14.30 7.34 18.35
CA ALA A 153 13.41 7.44 19.49
C ALA A 153 13.64 8.72 20.31
N GLY A 154 12.56 9.44 20.62
CA GLY A 154 12.58 10.69 21.39
C GLY A 154 13.08 11.90 20.60
N LYS A 155 13.39 11.78 19.31
CA LYS A 155 14.01 12.85 18.52
C LYS A 155 13.09 13.63 17.62
N VAL A 156 13.57 14.80 17.24
CA VAL A 156 12.96 15.64 16.22
C VAL A 156 13.60 15.33 14.88
N GLU A 157 12.81 14.81 13.95
CA GLU A 157 13.25 14.40 12.62
C GLU A 157 12.70 15.38 11.57
N LEU A 158 13.27 15.37 10.36
CA LEU A 158 12.86 16.21 9.23
C LEU A 158 12.54 15.30 8.05
N ASP A 159 11.34 15.39 7.48
CA ASP A 159 10.88 14.68 6.30
C ASP A 159 10.78 15.66 5.12
N LEU A 160 11.78 15.63 4.23
CA LEU A 160 11.88 16.52 3.07
C LEU A 160 11.15 15.92 1.87
N GLY A 161 9.84 16.08 1.74
CA GLY A 161 9.05 15.63 0.59
C GLY A 161 7.78 14.92 1.06
N LEU A 162 6.93 15.68 1.74
CA LEU A 162 5.78 15.17 2.47
C LEU A 162 4.61 14.75 1.54
N SER A 163 4.79 13.67 0.78
CA SER A 163 3.77 13.14 -0.13
C SER A 163 2.53 12.57 0.62
N THR A 164 2.30 11.26 0.60
CA THR A 164 1.23 10.65 1.41
C THR A 164 1.60 10.56 2.91
N GLY A 165 2.79 11.04 3.31
CA GLY A 165 3.28 11.03 4.68
C GLY A 165 3.85 9.70 5.18
N GLY A 166 4.24 8.78 4.29
CA GLY A 166 4.70 7.43 4.68
C GLY A 166 6.01 7.39 5.48
N PHE A 167 6.95 8.31 5.21
CA PHE A 167 8.18 8.44 5.98
C PHE A 167 7.90 9.04 7.36
N THR A 168 7.15 10.14 7.40
CA THR A 168 6.66 10.71 8.66
C THR A 168 5.96 9.70 9.57
N ASP A 169 5.03 8.91 9.02
CA ASP A 169 4.32 7.85 9.75
C ASP A 169 5.29 6.80 10.33
N CYS A 170 6.23 6.33 9.51
CA CYS A 170 7.28 5.40 9.95
C CYS A 170 8.13 5.99 11.09
N LEU A 171 8.61 7.22 10.98
CA LEU A 171 9.44 7.86 12.01
C LEU A 171 8.70 7.97 13.35
N LEU A 172 7.43 8.38 13.32
CA LEU A 172 6.59 8.47 14.51
C LEU A 172 6.35 7.09 15.15
N GLN A 173 6.12 6.05 14.35
CA GLN A 173 5.98 4.68 14.84
C GLN A 173 7.26 4.15 15.49
N PHE A 174 8.43 4.53 14.98
CA PHE A 174 9.73 4.22 15.59
C PHE A 174 10.08 5.12 16.79
N GLY A 175 9.17 6.00 17.20
CA GLY A 175 9.25 6.73 18.46
C GLY A 175 9.86 8.12 18.35
N ALA A 176 10.00 8.70 17.15
CA ALA A 176 10.34 10.12 17.01
C ALA A 176 9.38 10.98 17.85
N SER A 177 9.91 11.96 18.58
CA SER A 177 9.11 12.88 19.40
C SER A 177 8.35 13.90 18.55
N PHE A 178 8.91 14.28 17.40
CA PHE A 178 8.28 15.18 16.44
C PHE A 178 8.88 15.00 15.05
N VAL A 179 8.12 15.26 13.99
CA VAL A 179 8.61 15.24 12.61
C VAL A 179 8.22 16.54 11.91
N TYR A 180 9.22 17.26 11.40
CA TYR A 180 9.00 18.41 10.52
C TYR A 180 8.77 17.92 9.10
N GLY A 181 7.59 18.20 8.57
CA GLY A 181 7.26 17.98 7.18
C GLY A 181 7.62 19.16 6.30
N VAL A 182 8.39 18.93 5.24
CA VAL A 182 8.59 19.92 4.18
C VAL A 182 8.03 19.36 2.89
N ASP A 183 7.13 20.10 2.24
CA ASP A 183 6.70 19.78 0.89
C ASP A 183 6.74 21.04 0.02
N VAL A 184 6.95 20.84 -1.27
CA VAL A 184 7.00 21.88 -2.30
C VAL A 184 5.75 21.87 -3.17
N ASP A 185 4.69 21.18 -2.74
CA ASP A 185 3.41 21.13 -3.42
C ASP A 185 2.94 22.55 -3.77
N MET A 186 3.01 22.88 -5.06
CA MET A 186 2.39 24.06 -5.61
C MET A 186 0.90 23.74 -5.76
N GLU A 187 0.06 24.24 -4.85
CA GLU A 187 -1.32 24.53 -5.21
C GLU A 187 -1.30 25.49 -6.40
N ILE A 188 -1.48 24.96 -7.62
CA ILE A 188 -1.91 25.78 -8.74
C ILE A 188 -3.37 26.09 -8.44
N PRO A 189 -3.73 27.36 -8.13
CA PRO A 189 -5.12 27.71 -7.91
C PRO A 189 -5.90 27.34 -9.19
N LYS A 190 -6.95 26.54 -9.03
CA LYS A 190 -7.90 26.24 -10.12
C LYS A 190 -8.81 27.42 -10.39
#